data_AF-A0A6P4E8S3-F1
#
_entry.id   AF-A0A6P4E8S3-F1
#
_cell.length_a   1.000
_cell.length_b   1.000
_cell.length_c   1.000
_cell.angle_alpha   90.00
_cell.angle_beta   90.00
_cell.angle_gamma   90.00
#
_symmetry.space_group_name_H-M   'P 1'
#
loop_
_entity.id
_entity.type
_entity.pdbx_description
1 polymer ?
#
loop_
_entity_poly.entity_id
_entity_poly.type
_entity_poly.pdbx_seq_one_letter_code
_entity_poly.pdbx_strand_id
1 'polypeptide(L)'
;MAMMALRALAALFLLVTLASSARAITCYECDSVNNPGCGEQFVDDDISTTDCDVVASTRALGAAATCLTKYHEGMPGDTRFVRRSCYYGDSSPMNINCDDGPDPVVPFMNFLGCTLCNTDFCNAAPGRITLSMASASLVLGLLFLLTN
;
A
#
# COMPACT_ATOMS: atom_id res chain seq x y z
N MET A 1 32.38 16.02 -26.44
CA MET A 1 31.56 16.73 -25.44
C MET A 1 30.17 16.11 -25.27
N ALA A 2 29.41 15.87 -26.35
CA ALA A 2 28.07 15.25 -26.28
C ALA A 2 28.03 13.86 -25.59
N MET A 3 29.01 12.98 -25.86
CA MET A 3 29.11 11.64 -25.26
C MET A 3 29.29 11.67 -23.73
N MET A 4 30.06 12.64 -23.23
CA MET A 4 30.32 12.84 -21.80
C MET A 4 29.08 13.38 -21.08
N ALA A 5 28.35 14.31 -21.72
CA ALA A 5 27.09 14.83 -21.21
C ALA A 5 26.00 13.74 -21.13
N LEU A 6 25.93 12.85 -22.13
CA LEU A 6 24.95 11.76 -22.17
C LEU A 6 25.19 10.72 -21.06
N ARG A 7 26.47 10.36 -20.80
CA ARG A 7 26.84 9.46 -19.69
C ARG A 7 26.52 10.06 -18.32
N ALA A 8 26.74 11.36 -18.15
CA ALA A 8 26.38 12.07 -16.92
C ALA A 8 24.87 12.07 -16.68
N LEU A 9 24.05 12.28 -17.73
CA LEU A 9 22.59 12.23 -17.63
C LEU A 9 22.08 10.82 -17.30
N ALA A 10 22.64 9.78 -17.90
CA ALA A 10 22.27 8.39 -17.60
C ALA A 10 22.64 7.99 -16.16
N ALA A 11 23.82 8.39 -15.68
CA ALA A 11 24.23 8.16 -14.30
C ALA A 11 23.34 8.91 -13.31
N LEU A 12 22.96 10.15 -13.63
CA LEU A 12 22.01 10.93 -12.82
C LEU A 12 20.64 10.26 -12.77
N PHE A 13 20.13 9.77 -13.91
CA PHE A 13 18.88 9.02 -13.98
C PHE A 13 18.92 7.76 -13.12
N LEU A 14 20.00 6.96 -13.22
CA LEU A 14 20.19 5.77 -12.40
C LEU A 14 20.23 6.12 -10.91
N LEU A 15 20.97 7.16 -10.51
CA LEU A 15 21.03 7.63 -9.12
C LEU A 15 19.67 8.09 -8.60
N VAL A 16 18.88 8.82 -9.40
CA VAL A 16 17.52 9.23 -9.04
C VAL A 16 16.61 8.00 -8.89
N THR A 17 16.70 7.01 -9.78
CA THR A 17 15.91 5.78 -9.67
C THR A 17 16.30 4.93 -8.47
N LEU A 18 17.60 4.80 -8.16
CA LEU A 18 18.09 4.09 -6.96
C LEU A 18 17.71 4.82 -5.67
N ALA A 19 17.77 6.16 -5.65
CA ALA A 19 17.35 6.94 -4.50
C ALA A 19 15.83 6.89 -4.26
N SER A 20 15.05 6.62 -5.31
CA SER A 20 13.58 6.54 -5.24
C SER A 20 13.02 5.22 -4.69
N SER A 21 13.86 4.31 -4.19
CA SER A 21 13.40 3.02 -3.63
C SER A 21 12.81 3.13 -2.21
N ALA A 22 12.79 4.31 -1.61
CA ALA A 22 12.00 4.61 -0.40
C ALA A 22 10.69 5.29 -0.84
N ARG A 23 9.67 4.49 -1.16
CA ARG A 23 8.33 5.01 -1.42
C ARG A 23 7.53 4.99 -0.13
N ALA A 24 7.36 6.17 0.46
CA ALA A 24 6.35 6.41 1.46
C ALA A 24 4.97 6.21 0.84
N ILE A 25 4.26 5.18 1.31
CA ILE A 25 2.88 4.93 0.90
C ILE A 25 1.92 5.61 1.86
N THR A 26 0.95 6.34 1.31
CA THR A 26 -0.13 6.95 2.09
C THR A 26 -1.40 6.13 1.95
N CYS A 27 -2.02 5.77 3.07
CA CYS A 27 -3.25 4.97 3.09
C CYS A 27 -4.36 5.69 3.85
N TYR A 28 -5.62 5.37 3.56
CA TYR A 28 -6.73 5.77 4.43
C TYR A 28 -6.68 5.01 5.76
N GLU A 29 -6.93 5.71 6.85
CA GLU A 29 -6.95 5.20 8.23
C GLU A 29 -8.27 5.56 8.90
N CYS A 30 -9.20 4.61 8.91
CA CYS A 30 -10.57 4.84 9.38
C CYS A 30 -11.30 3.52 9.70
N ASP A 31 -12.46 3.65 10.36
CA ASP A 31 -13.41 2.56 10.52
C ASP A 31 -14.86 3.02 10.29
N SER A 32 -15.72 2.10 9.86
CA SER A 32 -17.10 2.40 9.46
C SER A 32 -18.04 2.73 10.62
N VAL A 33 -17.61 2.57 11.88
CA VAL A 33 -18.40 2.94 13.07
C VAL A 33 -18.20 4.41 13.41
N ASN A 34 -16.94 4.86 13.40
CA ASN A 34 -16.59 6.24 13.72
C ASN A 34 -16.77 7.17 12.51
N ASN A 35 -16.62 6.65 11.28
CA ASN A 35 -16.87 7.41 10.06
C ASN A 35 -17.68 6.57 9.05
N PRO A 36 -18.96 6.89 8.79
CA PRO A 36 -19.80 6.11 7.87
C PRO A 36 -19.30 6.14 6.41
N GLY A 37 -18.53 7.16 6.01
CA GLY A 37 -17.84 7.19 4.72
C GLY A 37 -16.76 6.11 4.57
N CYS A 38 -16.31 5.52 5.68
CA CYS A 38 -15.38 4.40 5.71
C CYS A 38 -16.07 3.03 5.55
N GLY A 39 -17.34 2.96 5.14
CA GLY A 39 -18.04 1.70 4.88
C GLY A 39 -17.54 0.94 3.64
N GLU A 40 -18.28 -0.11 3.26
CA GLU A 40 -18.07 -0.83 1.98
C GLU A 40 -18.23 0.12 0.79
N GLN A 41 -19.21 1.03 0.86
CA GLN A 41 -19.30 2.18 -0.04
C GLN A 41 -18.39 3.29 0.50
N PHE A 42 -17.17 3.34 -0.04
CA PHE A 42 -16.22 4.34 0.38
C PHE A 42 -16.62 5.73 -0.14
N VAL A 43 -16.61 6.71 0.77
CA VAL A 43 -16.74 8.13 0.48
C VAL A 43 -15.54 8.80 1.14
N ASP A 44 -14.73 9.49 0.35
CA ASP A 44 -13.44 10.06 0.76
C ASP A 44 -13.54 11.40 1.49
N ASP A 45 -14.77 11.87 1.76
CA ASP A 45 -15.03 13.14 2.44
C ASP A 45 -14.58 13.07 3.91
N ASP A 46 -13.58 13.89 4.25
CA ASP A 46 -12.99 14.01 5.58
C ASP A 46 -12.51 12.68 6.20
N ILE A 47 -12.03 11.76 5.37
CA ILE A 47 -11.42 10.50 5.83
C ILE A 47 -9.95 10.73 6.18
N SER A 48 -9.56 10.37 7.39
CA SER A 48 -8.17 10.43 7.86
C SER A 48 -7.23 9.58 6.99
N THR A 49 -6.02 10.07 6.78
CA THR A 49 -4.96 9.42 6.00
C THR A 49 -3.68 9.35 6.82
N THR A 50 -2.87 8.32 6.59
CA THR A 50 -1.59 8.11 7.29
C THR A 50 -0.48 7.78 6.30
N ASP A 51 0.67 8.44 6.46
CA ASP A 51 1.93 8.06 5.84
C ASP A 51 2.50 6.85 6.60
N CYS A 52 2.49 5.69 5.95
CA CYS A 52 2.82 4.43 6.59
C CYS A 52 4.32 4.30 6.91
N ASP A 53 5.21 5.03 6.21
CA ASP A 53 6.65 4.93 6.44
C ASP A 53 7.07 5.62 7.75
N VAL A 54 6.34 6.67 8.15
CA VAL A 54 6.58 7.38 9.42
C VAL A 54 6.21 6.51 10.63
N VAL A 55 5.18 5.67 10.49
CA VAL A 55 4.62 4.85 11.57
C VAL A 55 5.29 3.47 11.68
N ALA A 56 5.89 2.97 10.58
CA ALA A 56 6.59 1.68 10.51
C ALA A 56 7.78 1.52 11.49
N SER A 57 8.30 2.63 11.99
CA SER A 57 9.55 2.82 12.74
C SER A 57 9.81 1.87 13.94
N THR A 58 8.80 1.16 14.46
CA THR A 58 8.98 0.29 15.63
C THR A 58 8.56 -1.18 15.48
N ARG A 59 7.82 -1.58 14.43
CA ARG A 59 7.10 -2.87 14.43
C ARG A 59 7.53 -3.89 13.39
N ALA A 60 8.16 -3.50 12.28
CA ALA A 60 8.52 -4.43 11.21
C ALA A 60 9.81 -4.00 10.51
N LEU A 61 10.95 -4.42 11.05
CA LEU A 61 12.24 -4.26 10.36
C LEU A 61 12.24 -5.18 9.13
N GLY A 62 11.99 -4.62 7.94
CA GLY A 62 12.21 -5.29 6.64
C GLY A 62 10.96 -5.64 5.81
N ALA A 63 9.74 -5.39 6.31
CA ALA A 63 8.53 -5.54 5.48
C ALA A 63 8.14 -4.19 4.85
N ALA A 64 7.85 -4.20 3.55
CA ALA A 64 7.35 -3.01 2.86
C ALA A 64 5.93 -2.68 3.36
N ALA A 65 5.72 -1.42 3.75
CA ALA A 65 4.39 -0.95 4.13
C ALA A 65 3.41 -1.07 2.96
N THR A 66 2.16 -1.41 3.26
CA THR A 66 1.09 -1.57 2.27
C THR A 66 -0.24 -1.11 2.87
N CYS A 67 -1.22 -0.76 2.05
CA CYS A 67 -2.55 -0.43 2.52
C CYS A 67 -3.39 -1.69 2.74
N LEU A 68 -4.23 -1.66 3.77
CA LEU A 68 -5.12 -2.75 4.18
C LEU A 68 -6.57 -2.27 4.26
N THR A 69 -7.48 -3.17 3.91
CA THR A 69 -8.90 -3.12 4.28
C THR A 69 -9.27 -4.43 4.95
N LYS A 70 -9.86 -4.39 6.15
CA LYS A 70 -10.43 -5.55 6.86
C LYS A 70 -11.94 -5.47 6.90
N TYR A 71 -12.59 -6.63 6.82
CA TYR A 71 -14.03 -6.78 6.88
C TYR A 71 -14.40 -7.69 8.06
N HIS A 72 -15.38 -7.27 8.84
CA HIS A 72 -15.88 -8.00 9.99
C HIS A 72 -17.41 -8.00 10.04
N GLU A 73 -18.00 -8.99 10.70
CA GLU A 73 -19.45 -9.10 10.96
C GLU A 73 -19.76 -9.35 12.45
N GLY A 74 -21.06 -9.35 12.78
CA GLY A 74 -21.54 -9.62 14.14
C GLY A 74 -21.96 -8.39 14.93
N MET A 75 -22.03 -7.21 14.28
CA MET A 75 -22.61 -6.02 14.89
C MET A 75 -24.15 -6.08 14.80
N PRO A 76 -24.90 -5.77 15.87
CA PRO A 76 -26.37 -5.75 15.81
C PRO A 76 -26.85 -4.67 14.82
N GLY A 77 -27.57 -5.05 13.75
CA GLY A 77 -28.12 -4.11 12.77
C GLY A 77 -27.56 -4.18 11.34
N ASP A 78 -26.88 -5.27 10.97
CA ASP A 78 -26.54 -5.68 9.59
C ASP A 78 -25.50 -4.88 8.78
N THR A 79 -24.88 -3.83 9.33
CA THR A 79 -23.73 -3.22 8.64
C THR A 79 -22.44 -3.97 8.97
N ARG A 80 -21.80 -4.54 7.95
CA ARG A 80 -20.42 -5.04 8.07
C ARG A 80 -19.50 -3.93 8.55
N PHE A 81 -18.65 -4.26 9.50
CA PHE A 81 -17.61 -3.34 9.98
C PHE A 81 -16.43 -3.38 9.01
N VAL A 82 -16.09 -2.21 8.48
CA VAL A 82 -14.97 -2.04 7.56
C VAL A 82 -13.91 -1.18 8.24
N ARG A 83 -12.66 -1.64 8.21
CA ARG A 83 -11.51 -0.90 8.74
C ARG A 83 -10.42 -0.78 7.70
N ARG A 84 -9.90 0.43 7.53
CA ARG A 84 -8.79 0.75 6.62
C ARG A 84 -7.60 1.22 7.43
N SER A 85 -6.40 0.75 7.12
CA SER A 85 -5.17 1.17 7.80
C SER A 85 -3.92 0.85 6.97
N CYS A 86 -2.77 1.32 7.45
CA CYS A 86 -1.48 0.75 7.06
C CYS A 86 -1.35 -0.70 7.55
N TYR A 87 -0.56 -1.51 6.84
CA TYR A 87 -0.19 -2.87 7.18
C TYR A 87 1.31 -3.09 6.98
N TYR A 88 1.90 -3.81 7.93
CA TYR A 88 3.36 -4.00 8.05
C TYR A 88 3.77 -5.48 8.15
N GLY A 89 2.86 -6.41 7.85
CA GLY A 89 3.15 -7.86 7.85
C GLY A 89 3.51 -8.38 6.46
N ASP A 90 3.53 -9.72 6.32
CA ASP A 90 3.82 -10.35 5.03
C ASP A 90 2.71 -10.04 4.01
N SER A 91 3.07 -9.28 2.98
CA SER A 91 2.16 -8.91 1.88
C SER A 91 2.31 -9.82 0.65
N SER A 92 3.07 -10.92 0.77
CA SER A 92 3.25 -11.89 -0.30
C SER A 92 1.89 -12.49 -0.72
N PRO A 93 1.55 -12.48 -2.03
CA PRO A 93 0.30 -13.03 -2.53
C PRO A 93 0.18 -14.54 -2.33
N MET A 94 1.28 -15.24 -2.04
CA MET A 94 1.29 -16.67 -1.69
C MET A 94 0.91 -16.93 -0.22
N ASN A 95 0.71 -15.87 0.58
CA ASN A 95 0.55 -15.92 2.04
C ASN A 95 -0.35 -14.76 2.54
N ILE A 96 -1.51 -14.48 1.91
CA ILE A 96 -2.43 -13.45 2.48
C ILE A 96 -2.87 -13.92 3.86
N ASN A 97 -2.31 -13.31 4.89
CA ASN A 97 -2.80 -13.41 6.24
C ASN A 97 -2.77 -12.01 6.85
N CYS A 98 -3.89 -11.28 6.81
CA CYS A 98 -4.01 -9.97 7.48
C CYS A 98 -4.21 -10.16 9.00
N ASP A 99 -3.32 -10.99 9.52
CA ASP A 99 -3.03 -11.57 10.81
C ASP A 99 -4.20 -12.06 11.66
N ASP A 100 -4.31 -13.40 11.68
CA ASP A 100 -5.18 -14.40 12.34
C ASP A 100 -5.58 -14.16 13.81
N GLY A 101 -5.20 -13.03 14.41
CA GLY A 101 -5.67 -12.62 15.71
C GLY A 101 -6.99 -11.85 15.63
N PRO A 102 -7.80 -11.85 16.70
CA PRO A 102 -8.91 -10.91 16.83
C PRO A 102 -8.40 -9.48 16.63
N ASP A 103 -9.08 -8.69 15.81
CA ASP A 103 -8.70 -7.30 15.56
C ASP A 103 -8.70 -6.55 16.89
N PRO A 104 -7.60 -5.87 17.28
CA PRO A 104 -7.51 -5.23 18.59
C PRO A 104 -8.55 -4.14 18.80
N VAL A 105 -9.09 -3.57 17.72
CA VAL A 105 -10.17 -2.57 17.77
C VAL A 105 -11.53 -3.23 17.97
N VAL A 106 -11.74 -4.42 17.37
CA VAL A 106 -13.02 -5.15 17.39
C VAL A 106 -12.84 -6.64 17.69
N PRO A 107 -12.32 -7.02 18.88
CA PRO A 107 -11.91 -8.40 19.15
C PRO A 107 -13.07 -9.39 19.27
N PHE A 108 -14.31 -8.90 19.35
CA PHE A 108 -15.53 -9.70 19.49
C PHE A 108 -16.25 -9.93 18.16
N MET A 109 -15.80 -9.29 17.08
CA MET A 109 -16.41 -9.42 15.75
C MET A 109 -15.80 -10.58 14.98
N ASN A 110 -16.61 -11.22 14.13
CA ASN A 110 -16.12 -12.29 13.28
C ASN A 110 -15.35 -11.69 12.09
N PHE A 111 -14.10 -12.10 11.92
CA PHE A 111 -13.29 -11.71 10.77
C PHE A 111 -13.80 -12.40 9.50
N LEU A 112 -14.11 -11.60 8.48
CA LEU A 112 -14.55 -12.11 7.17
C LEU A 112 -13.42 -12.21 6.16
N GLY A 113 -12.44 -11.33 6.26
CA GLY A 113 -11.32 -11.28 5.32
C GLY A 113 -10.72 -9.89 5.18
N CYS A 114 -9.78 -9.79 4.26
CA CYS A 114 -9.05 -8.56 4.02
C CYS A 114 -8.57 -8.42 2.58
N THR A 115 -8.16 -7.20 2.21
CA THR A 115 -7.50 -6.88 0.96
C THR A 115 -6.28 -6.01 1.21
N LEU A 116 -5.19 -6.29 0.48
CA LEU A 116 -3.94 -5.51 0.52
C LEU A 116 -3.68 -4.84 -0.84
N CYS A 117 -3.07 -3.67 -0.84
CA CYS A 117 -2.65 -2.97 -2.06
C CYS A 117 -1.52 -1.97 -1.77
N ASN A 118 -0.66 -1.71 -2.76
CA ASN A 118 0.65 -1.08 -2.55
C ASN A 118 0.86 0.24 -3.30
N THR A 119 -0.21 0.99 -3.57
CA THR A 119 -0.13 2.36 -4.11
C THR A 119 -0.87 3.33 -3.21
N ASP A 120 -0.55 4.61 -3.28
CA ASP A 120 -1.23 5.63 -2.47
C ASP A 120 -2.74 5.55 -2.62
N PHE A 121 -3.43 5.63 -1.48
CA PHE A 121 -4.90 5.66 -1.36
C PHE A 121 -5.62 4.46 -1.99
N CYS A 122 -4.91 3.38 -2.33
CA CYS A 122 -5.48 2.25 -3.05
C CYS A 122 -6.58 1.51 -2.28
N ASN A 123 -6.59 1.63 -0.94
CA ASN A 123 -7.60 1.05 -0.08
C ASN A 123 -8.95 1.81 -0.11
N ALA A 124 -9.10 2.82 -0.95
CA ALA A 124 -10.41 3.38 -1.33
C ALA A 124 -11.22 2.47 -2.26
N ALA A 125 -10.54 1.75 -3.17
CA ALA A 125 -11.22 1.02 -4.22
C ALA A 125 -11.74 -0.34 -3.74
N PRO A 126 -12.92 -0.81 -4.21
CA PRO A 126 -13.26 -2.22 -4.10
C PRO A 126 -12.22 -3.02 -4.92
N GLY A 127 -11.47 -3.88 -4.25
CA GLY A 127 -10.17 -4.41 -4.70
C GLY A 127 -10.09 -4.78 -6.18
N ARG A 128 -9.19 -4.11 -6.92
CA ARG A 128 -8.69 -4.57 -8.22
C ARG A 128 -7.17 -4.71 -8.14
N ILE A 129 -6.69 -5.85 -8.63
CA ILE A 129 -5.26 -6.18 -8.70
C ILE A 129 -4.59 -5.27 -9.74
N THR A 130 -3.70 -4.39 -9.31
CA THR A 130 -2.89 -3.55 -10.19
C THR A 130 -1.61 -4.28 -10.59
N LEU A 131 -1.44 -4.56 -11.88
CA LEU A 131 -0.18 -5.06 -12.43
C LEU A 131 0.80 -3.89 -12.56
N SER A 132 1.88 -3.89 -11.79
CA SER A 132 2.88 -2.81 -11.82
C SER A 132 3.66 -2.81 -13.15
N MET A 133 3.54 -1.73 -13.93
CA MET A 133 4.25 -1.51 -15.20
C MET A 133 5.71 -1.04 -15.01
N ALA A 134 6.23 -1.02 -13.78
CA ALA A 134 7.54 -0.44 -13.47
C ALA A 134 8.73 -1.20 -14.08
N SER A 135 8.56 -2.46 -14.50
CA SER A 135 9.65 -3.30 -15.04
C SER A 135 10.10 -2.94 -16.46
N ALA A 136 9.27 -2.25 -17.24
CA ALA A 136 9.59 -1.95 -18.65
C ALA A 136 10.68 -0.87 -18.82
N SER A 137 10.80 0.07 -17.87
CA SER A 137 11.67 1.24 -17.98
C SER A 137 13.16 0.93 -17.73
N LEU A 138 13.46 -0.09 -16.91
CA LEU A 138 14.83 -0.47 -16.56
C LEU A 138 15.57 -1.16 -17.71
N VAL A 139 14.85 -2.00 -18.47
CA VAL A 139 15.44 -2.78 -19.58
C VAL A 139 15.86 -1.86 -20.73
N LEU A 140 15.07 -0.83 -21.03
CA LEU A 140 15.36 0.12 -22.11
C LEU A 140 16.58 1.01 -21.80
N GLY A 141 16.74 1.44 -20.55
CA GLY A 141 17.89 2.23 -20.12
C GLY A 141 19.21 1.44 -20.15
N LEU A 142 19.17 0.15 -19.78
CA LEU A 142 20.35 -0.72 -19.80
C LEU A 142 20.78 -1.08 -21.23
N LEU A 143 19.82 -1.33 -22.13
CA LEU A 143 20.08 -1.59 -23.55
C LEU A 143 20.74 -0.39 -24.23
N PHE A 144 20.28 0.82 -23.96
CA PHE A 144 20.85 2.05 -24.56
C PHE A 144 22.30 2.32 -24.12
N LEU A 145 22.67 1.92 -22.90
CA LEU A 145 24.03 2.01 -22.36
C LEU A 145 24.99 0.93 -22.90
N LEU A 146 24.46 -0.22 -23.35
CA LEU A 146 25.25 -1.33 -23.87
C LEU A 146 25.46 -1.24 -25.39
N THR A 147 24.63 -0.48 -26.10
CA THR A 147 24.69 -0.34 -27.57
C THR A 147 25.39 0.94 -28.07
N ASN A 148 25.87 1.83 -27.19
CA ASN A 148 26.62 3.07 -27.50
C ASN A 148 27.78 3.29 -26.53
#